data_AF-A0AAD7MDZ4-F1
#
_entry.id   AF-A0AAD7MDZ4-F1
#
_cell.length_a   1.000
_cell.length_b   1.000
_cell.length_c   1.000
_cell.angle_alpha   90.00
_cell.angle_beta   90.00
_cell.angle_gamma   90.00
#
_symmetry.space_group_name_H-M   'P 1'
#
loop_
_entity.id
_entity.type
_entity.pdbx_description
1 polymer ?
#
loop_
_entity_poly.entity_id
_entity_poly.type
_entity_poly.pdbx_seq_one_letter_code
_entity_poly.pdbx_strand_id
1 'polypeptide(L)'
;MLNPFPHAVPNPYGYMPPPPHPFHHLHHPPRLHAPPMLQAPVTVSPPIELPRIILLEEFLQRYKLNMEDQRVLSELGYVPGDDAIDQLDTVTWEGTRVLPLTKARILRYHKTFLKDIAQGLWN
;
A
#
# COMPACT_ATOMS: atom_id res chain seq x y z
N MET A 1 50.15 39.55 -1.80
CA MET A 1 49.72 40.58 -0.84
C MET A 1 48.84 41.60 -1.56
N LEU A 2 47.80 42.07 -0.87
CA LEU A 2 47.02 43.29 -1.06
C LEU A 2 46.02 43.40 -2.23
N ASN A 3 44.73 43.35 -1.88
CA ASN A 3 43.80 44.43 -2.18
C ASN A 3 42.74 44.55 -1.06
N PRO A 4 42.08 45.71 -0.90
CA PRO A 4 41.95 46.39 0.39
C PRO A 4 40.47 46.57 0.76
N PHE A 5 40.06 46.12 1.94
CA PHE A 5 38.76 46.51 2.48
C PHE A 5 38.91 47.85 3.20
N PRO A 6 38.25 48.93 2.77
CA PRO A 6 38.21 50.14 3.55
C PRO A 6 37.11 50.05 4.62
N HIS A 7 37.57 50.22 5.85
CA HIS A 7 36.98 51.03 6.90
C HIS A 7 35.64 50.60 7.51
N ALA A 8 35.77 50.07 8.72
CA ALA A 8 34.80 50.18 9.77
C ALA A 8 34.40 51.65 10.01
N VAL A 9 33.10 51.87 10.18
CA VAL A 9 32.55 52.95 11.02
C VAL A 9 31.73 52.32 12.14
N PRO A 10 31.83 52.85 13.37
CA PRO A 10 31.23 52.27 14.57
C PRO A 10 29.72 52.45 14.56
N ASN A 11 28.98 51.38 14.84
CA ASN A 11 27.52 51.41 14.92
C ASN A 11 27.10 52.05 16.27
N PRO A 12 26.45 53.22 16.30
CA PRO A 12 26.14 53.93 17.54
C PRO A 12 24.83 53.45 18.19
N TYR A 13 24.14 52.48 17.60
CA TYR A 13 22.87 51.96 18.12
C TYR A 13 23.07 50.56 18.71
N GLY A 14 23.15 50.53 20.04
CA GLY A 14 23.14 49.30 20.83
C GLY A 14 21.91 48.44 20.53
N TYR A 15 22.10 47.13 20.57
CA TYR A 15 21.01 46.16 20.49
C TYR A 15 19.95 46.45 21.56
N MET A 16 18.76 46.85 21.12
CA MET A 16 17.58 47.00 21.96
C MET A 16 16.65 45.83 21.62
N PRO A 17 16.26 44.98 22.60
CA PRO A 17 15.32 43.89 22.33
C PRO A 17 13.94 44.45 21.95
N PRO A 18 13.17 43.77 21.09
CA PRO A 18 11.88 44.25 20.62
C PRO A 18 10.85 44.28 21.77
N PRO A 19 9.86 45.20 21.72
CA PRO A 19 8.83 45.30 22.74
C PRO A 19 7.85 44.11 22.68
N PRO A 20 7.25 43.72 23.82
CA PRO A 20 6.23 42.68 23.83
C PRO A 20 4.94 43.19 23.16
N HIS A 21 4.46 42.46 22.15
CA HIS A 21 3.22 42.79 21.46
C HIS A 21 2.00 42.58 22.37
N PRO A 22 1.01 43.50 22.35
CA PRO A 22 -0.25 43.34 23.07
C PRO A 22 -1.15 42.34 22.34
N PHE A 23 -1.60 41.31 23.06
CA PHE A 23 -2.58 40.33 22.60
C PHE A 23 -3.90 41.03 22.25
N HIS A 24 -4.27 41.06 20.97
CA HIS A 24 -5.64 41.33 20.54
C HIS A 24 -6.17 40.18 19.69
N HIS A 25 -7.21 39.59 20.25
CA HIS A 25 -8.04 38.47 19.84
C HIS A 25 -8.56 38.60 18.40
N LEU A 26 -8.16 37.66 17.53
CA LEU A 26 -8.87 37.37 16.29
C LEU A 26 -9.18 35.86 16.23
N HIS A 27 -10.40 35.57 16.68
CA HIS A 27 -11.26 34.44 16.32
C HIS A 27 -10.60 33.25 15.61
N HIS A 28 -10.15 32.29 16.40
CA HIS A 28 -9.95 30.91 15.97
C HIS A 28 -11.33 30.23 15.98
N PRO A 29 -11.74 29.49 14.92
CA PRO A 29 -12.88 28.58 15.06
C PRO A 29 -12.52 27.54 16.14
N PRO A 30 -13.50 27.04 16.93
CA PRO A 30 -13.21 26.03 17.93
C PRO A 30 -12.63 24.82 17.21
N ARG A 31 -11.39 24.45 17.54
CA ARG A 31 -10.86 23.12 17.27
C ARG A 31 -11.76 22.15 18.02
N LEU A 32 -12.76 21.62 17.33
CA LEU A 32 -13.40 20.38 17.75
C LEU A 32 -12.28 19.37 17.91
N HIS A 33 -12.01 18.97 19.15
CA HIS A 33 -11.17 17.83 19.45
C HIS A 33 -11.74 16.65 18.66
N ALA A 34 -11.09 16.28 17.55
CA ALA A 34 -11.29 14.96 17.01
C ALA A 34 -10.89 13.98 18.13
N PRO A 35 -11.73 12.99 18.46
CA PRO A 35 -11.32 11.96 19.42
C PRO A 35 -10.04 11.31 18.90
N PRO A 36 -9.19 10.72 19.76
CA PRO A 36 -8.13 9.86 19.29
C PRO A 36 -8.80 8.83 18.37
N MET A 37 -8.47 8.84 17.08
CA MET A 37 -8.88 7.74 16.23
C MET A 37 -8.29 6.51 16.88
N LEU A 38 -9.16 5.72 17.49
CA LEU A 38 -8.90 4.34 17.83
C LEU A 38 -8.26 3.78 16.56
N GLN A 39 -6.97 3.50 16.62
CA GLN A 39 -6.29 2.76 15.57
C GLN A 39 -7.15 1.52 15.40
N ALA A 40 -7.85 1.43 14.26
CA ALA A 40 -8.55 0.21 13.93
C ALA A 40 -7.50 -0.89 14.07
N PRO A 41 -7.78 -1.98 14.80
CA PRO A 41 -6.86 -3.08 14.84
C PRO A 41 -6.55 -3.40 13.38
N VAL A 42 -5.26 -3.34 13.02
CA VAL A 42 -4.80 -3.96 11.79
C VAL A 42 -5.15 -5.42 11.99
N THR A 43 -6.31 -5.83 11.46
CA THR A 43 -6.68 -7.23 11.39
C THR A 43 -5.68 -7.82 10.41
N VAL A 44 -4.50 -8.17 10.92
CA VAL A 44 -3.56 -9.05 10.24
C VAL A 44 -4.33 -10.36 10.19
N SER A 45 -5.04 -10.59 9.09
CA SER A 45 -5.64 -11.88 8.83
C SER A 45 -4.53 -12.91 9.00
N PRO A 46 -4.73 -13.94 9.84
CA PRO A 46 -3.72 -14.98 9.96
C PRO A 46 -3.44 -15.55 8.57
N PRO A 47 -2.17 -15.85 8.24
CA PRO A 47 -1.85 -16.47 6.96
C PRO A 47 -2.71 -17.73 6.81
N ILE A 48 -3.41 -17.83 5.69
CA ILE A 48 -4.26 -18.99 5.41
C ILE A 48 -3.33 -20.16 5.19
N GLU A 49 -3.21 -21.04 6.19
CA GLU A 49 -2.47 -22.29 6.05
C GLU A 49 -3.22 -23.20 5.08
N LEU A 50 -2.55 -23.57 3.98
CA LEU A 50 -3.08 -24.53 3.04
C LEU A 50 -3.07 -25.93 3.68
N PRO A 51 -4.16 -26.71 3.56
CA PRO A 51 -4.25 -28.05 4.16
C PRO A 51 -3.25 -29.04 3.54
N ARG A 52 -2.83 -28.78 2.31
CA ARG A 52 -1.83 -29.54 1.55
C ARG A 52 -1.22 -28.65 0.46
N ILE A 53 -0.20 -29.15 -0.23
CA ILE A 53 0.31 -28.51 -1.44
C ILE A 53 -0.77 -28.64 -2.53
N ILE A 54 -1.26 -27.50 -3.03
CA ILE A 54 -2.27 -27.45 -4.10
C ILE A 54 -1.57 -27.05 -5.39
N LEU A 55 -1.60 -27.96 -6.37
CA LEU A 55 -0.99 -27.71 -7.68
C LEU A 55 -1.83 -26.74 -8.49
N LEU A 56 -1.17 -26.02 -9.41
CA LEU A 56 -1.85 -25.11 -10.33
C LEU A 56 -2.90 -25.85 -11.16
N GLU A 57 -2.62 -27.07 -11.63
CA GLU A 57 -3.58 -27.89 -12.37
C GLU A 57 -4.85 -28.20 -11.56
N GLU A 58 -4.72 -28.50 -10.26
CA GLU A 58 -5.86 -28.78 -9.39
C GLU A 58 -6.75 -27.54 -9.22
N PHE A 59 -6.12 -26.39 -9.01
CA PHE A 59 -6.80 -25.09 -8.95
C PHE A 59 -7.57 -24.80 -10.24
N LEU A 60 -6.91 -24.95 -11.40
CA LEU A 60 -7.52 -24.70 -12.69
C LEU A 60 -8.70 -25.65 -12.95
N GLN A 61 -8.54 -26.93 -12.62
CA GLN A 61 -9.58 -27.95 -12.80
C GLN A 61 -10.81 -27.66 -11.93
N ARG A 62 -10.61 -27.26 -10.66
CA ARG A 62 -11.71 -26.95 -9.73
C ARG A 62 -12.53 -25.74 -10.17
N TYR A 63 -11.86 -24.69 -10.64
CA TYR A 63 -12.53 -23.44 -11.07
C TYR A 63 -12.86 -23.39 -12.56
N LYS A 64 -12.61 -24.49 -13.30
CA LYS A 64 -12.83 -24.60 -14.75
C LYS A 64 -12.16 -23.46 -15.53
N LEU A 65 -10.92 -23.16 -15.15
CA LEU A 65 -10.08 -22.21 -15.84
C LEU A 65 -9.47 -22.85 -17.09
N ASN A 66 -9.29 -22.05 -18.13
CA ASN A 66 -8.89 -22.54 -19.44
C ASN A 66 -7.36 -22.60 -19.56
N MET A 67 -6.85 -23.21 -20.63
CA MET A 67 -5.40 -23.23 -20.93
C MET A 67 -4.78 -21.82 -21.03
N GLU A 68 -5.57 -20.83 -21.45
CA GLU A 68 -5.11 -19.43 -21.47
C GLU A 68 -4.84 -18.91 -20.05
N ASP A 69 -5.72 -19.20 -19.10
CA ASP A 69 -5.54 -18.82 -17.69
C ASP A 69 -4.34 -19.56 -17.08
N GLN A 70 -4.15 -20.84 -17.44
CA GLN A 70 -2.97 -21.60 -17.04
C GLN A 70 -1.68 -20.94 -17.51
N ARG A 71 -1.61 -20.57 -18.80
CA ARG A 71 -0.41 -19.93 -19.36
C ARG A 71 -0.08 -18.64 -18.63
N VAL A 72 -1.08 -17.81 -18.38
CA VAL A 72 -0.94 -16.54 -17.66
C VAL A 72 -0.45 -16.75 -16.23
N LEU A 73 -1.07 -17.68 -15.49
CA LEU A 73 -0.68 -17.97 -14.12
C LEU A 73 0.73 -18.55 -14.05
N SER A 74 1.10 -19.42 -14.99
CA SER A 74 2.47 -19.94 -15.10
C SER A 74 3.49 -18.87 -15.45
N GLU A 75 3.19 -17.94 -16.37
CA GLU A 75 4.05 -16.80 -16.71
C GLU A 75 4.28 -15.88 -15.52
N LEU A 76 3.27 -15.71 -14.66
CA LEU A 76 3.36 -14.94 -13.42
C LEU A 76 4.06 -15.69 -12.28
N GLY A 77 4.40 -16.98 -12.47
CA GLY A 77 4.94 -17.82 -11.41
C GLY A 77 3.95 -18.03 -10.24
N TYR A 78 2.65 -17.93 -10.50
CA TYR A 78 1.63 -18.00 -9.47
C TYR A 78 1.56 -19.37 -8.81
N VAL A 79 1.50 -19.36 -7.47
CA VAL A 79 1.27 -20.53 -6.65
C VAL A 79 -0.10 -20.39 -5.96
N PRO A 80 -1.00 -21.39 -6.03
CA PRO A 80 -2.27 -21.34 -5.31
C PRO A 80 -2.07 -21.09 -3.81
N GLY A 81 -2.73 -20.04 -3.30
CA GLY A 81 -2.62 -19.60 -1.90
C GLY A 81 -1.57 -18.53 -1.65
N ASP A 82 -0.80 -18.14 -2.67
CA ASP A 82 0.09 -16.98 -2.59
C ASP A 82 -0.70 -15.67 -2.77
N ASP A 83 -0.74 -14.86 -1.73
CA ASP A 83 -1.37 -13.53 -1.72
C ASP A 83 -0.62 -12.52 -2.61
N ALA A 84 0.59 -12.84 -3.08
CA ALA A 84 1.36 -12.00 -4.00
C ALA A 84 0.57 -11.67 -5.27
N ILE A 85 -0.33 -12.55 -5.72
CA ILE A 85 -1.15 -12.29 -6.91
C ILE A 85 -2.07 -11.06 -6.76
N ASP A 86 -2.54 -10.77 -5.53
CA ASP A 86 -3.37 -9.59 -5.24
C ASP A 86 -2.51 -8.32 -5.16
N GLN A 87 -1.22 -8.46 -4.85
CA GLN A 87 -0.24 -7.38 -4.74
C GLN A 87 0.51 -7.08 -6.04
N LEU A 88 0.37 -7.92 -7.07
CA LEU A 88 1.03 -7.71 -8.36
C LEU A 88 0.65 -6.34 -8.97
N ASP A 89 1.68 -5.52 -9.21
CA ASP A 89 1.54 -4.22 -9.86
C ASP A 89 0.90 -4.32 -11.24
N THR A 90 0.19 -3.26 -11.66
CA THR A 90 -0.41 -3.15 -12.99
C THR A 90 0.60 -3.42 -14.10
N VAL A 91 1.86 -3.00 -13.93
CA VAL A 91 2.95 -3.22 -14.90
C VAL A 91 3.23 -4.71 -15.12
N THR A 92 3.25 -5.50 -14.04
CA THR A 92 3.51 -6.95 -14.12
C THR A 92 2.36 -7.68 -14.81
N TRP A 93 1.12 -7.25 -14.55
CA TRP A 93 -0.05 -7.74 -15.27
C TRP A 93 -0.05 -7.32 -16.76
N GLU A 94 0.34 -6.09 -17.08
CA GLU A 94 0.38 -5.62 -18.48
C GLU A 94 1.48 -6.31 -19.30
N GLY A 95 2.60 -6.70 -18.66
CA GLY A 95 3.67 -7.48 -19.29
C GLY A 95 3.21 -8.82 -19.86
N THR A 96 2.19 -9.44 -19.25
CA THR A 96 1.59 -10.71 -19.70
C THR A 96 0.54 -10.55 -20.80
N ARG A 97 0.26 -9.31 -21.24
CA ARG A 97 -0.80 -8.98 -22.23
C ARG A 97 -2.16 -9.55 -21.86
N VAL A 98 -2.42 -9.69 -20.57
CA VAL A 98 -3.66 -10.25 -20.03
C VAL A 98 -4.79 -9.25 -20.18
N LEU A 99 -5.92 -9.71 -20.72
CA LEU A 99 -7.11 -8.88 -20.79
C LEU A 99 -7.58 -8.53 -19.36
N PRO A 100 -8.03 -7.29 -19.10
CA PRO A 100 -8.51 -6.88 -17.78
C PRO A 100 -9.58 -7.80 -17.19
N LEU A 101 -10.44 -8.36 -18.05
CA LEU A 101 -11.46 -9.33 -17.65
C LEU A 101 -10.87 -10.66 -17.17
N THR A 102 -9.80 -11.12 -17.80
CA THR A 102 -9.07 -12.34 -17.40
C THR A 102 -8.39 -12.13 -16.05
N LYS A 103 -7.72 -10.98 -15.84
CA LYS A 103 -7.17 -10.60 -14.52
C LYS A 103 -8.25 -10.61 -13.44
N ALA A 104 -9.36 -9.91 -13.67
CA ALA A 104 -10.45 -9.84 -12.70
C ALA A 104 -11.04 -11.22 -12.38
N ARG A 105 -11.17 -12.08 -13.38
CA ARG A 105 -11.64 -13.47 -13.24
C ARG A 105 -10.68 -14.29 -12.37
N ILE A 106 -9.38 -14.24 -12.66
CA ILE A 106 -8.35 -14.97 -11.90
C ILE A 106 -8.36 -14.54 -10.42
N LEU A 107 -8.35 -13.23 -10.16
CA LEU A 107 -8.39 -12.69 -8.79
C LEU A 107 -9.67 -13.11 -8.04
N ARG A 108 -10.81 -13.14 -8.73
CA ARG A 108 -12.06 -13.62 -8.15
C ARG A 108 -11.98 -15.09 -7.72
N TYR A 109 -11.41 -15.95 -8.56
CA TYR A 109 -11.25 -17.37 -8.21
C TYR A 109 -10.21 -17.59 -7.13
N HIS A 110 -9.12 -16.84 -7.11
CA HIS A 110 -8.16 -16.85 -6.00
C HIS A 110 -8.84 -16.48 -4.66
N LYS A 111 -9.65 -15.41 -4.64
CA LYS A 111 -10.42 -15.04 -3.44
C LYS A 111 -11.45 -16.09 -3.03
N THR A 112 -12.05 -16.78 -4.00
CA THR A 112 -12.97 -17.88 -3.74
C THR A 112 -12.22 -19.07 -3.16
N PHE A 113 -11.04 -19.38 -3.70
CA PHE A 113 -10.15 -20.40 -3.22
C PHE A 113 -9.76 -20.20 -1.76
N LEU A 114 -9.30 -19.01 -1.38
CA LEU A 114 -8.98 -18.71 0.02
C LEU A 114 -10.18 -18.92 0.97
N LYS A 115 -11.40 -18.60 0.52
CA LYS A 115 -12.63 -18.89 1.29
C LYS A 115 -12.92 -20.38 1.36
N ASP A 116 -12.74 -21.11 0.26
CA ASP A 116 -12.96 -22.55 0.19
C ASP A 116 -11.95 -23.30 1.08
N ILE A 117 -10.69 -22.84 1.15
CA ILE A 117 -9.69 -23.32 2.11
C ILE A 117 -10.18 -23.11 3.54
N ALA A 118 -10.62 -21.88 3.87
CA ALA A 118 -11.10 -21.55 5.21
C ALA A 118 -12.35 -22.35 5.63
N GLN A 119 -13.12 -22.86 4.65
CA GLN A 119 -14.27 -23.73 4.87
C GLN A 119 -13.91 -25.24 4.88
N GLY A 120 -12.65 -25.60 4.65
CA GLY A 120 -12.20 -27.00 4.60
C GLY A 120 -12.62 -27.74 3.33
N LEU A 121 -12.98 -27.04 2.24
CA LEU A 121 -13.41 -27.64 0.97
C LEU A 121 -12.27 -28.21 0.12
N TRP A 122 -11.02 -28.07 0.59
CA TRP A 122 -9.79 -28.45 -0.09
C TRP A 122 -8.89 -29.40 0.75
N ASN A 123 -9.47 -30.08 1.74
CA ASN A 123 -8.80 -31.12 2.55
C ASN A 123 -8.38 -32.34 1.71
#